data_AF-A0A962NW62-F1
#
_entry.id   AF-A0A962NW62-F1
#
_cell.length_a   1.000
_cell.length_b   1.000
_cell.length_c   1.000
_cell.angle_alpha   90.00
_cell.angle_beta   90.00
_cell.angle_gamma   90.00
#
_symmetry.space_group_name_H-M   'P 1'
#
loop_
_entity.id
_entity.type
_entity.pdbx_description
1 polymer ?
#
loop_
_entity_poly.entity_id
_entity_poly.type
_entity_poly.pdbx_seq_one_letter_code
_entity_poly.pdbx_strand_id
1 'polypeptide(L)' 'MIMSEEMATKLGMELLVPAVILFLMFIIWDLAKKSKAGKVGTFAMFLALSVGFIGYVIKVVLQWQMEK' A
#
# COMPACT_ATOMS: atom_id res chain seq x y z
N MET A 1 -11.75 23.26 -16.25
CA MET A 1 -10.71 23.03 -15.22
C MET A 1 -11.15 22.03 -14.14
N ILE A 2 -12.41 22.03 -13.70
CA ILE A 2 -12.90 21.12 -12.62
C ILE A 2 -12.81 19.62 -12.97
N MET A 3 -13.08 19.22 -14.22
CA MET A 3 -13.08 17.80 -14.64
C MET A 3 -11.70 17.11 -14.60
N SER A 4 -10.61 17.89 -14.66
CA SER A 4 -9.25 17.31 -14.68
C SER A 4 -8.76 16.95 -13.28
N GLU A 5 -9.21 17.67 -12.26
CA GLU A 5 -8.74 17.49 -10.88
C GLU A 5 -9.37 16.24 -10.27
N GLU A 6 -10.67 16.03 -10.47
CA GLU A 6 -11.34 14.80 -10.05
C GLU A 6 -10.74 13.56 -10.73
N MET A 7 -10.47 13.64 -12.04
CA MET A 7 -9.82 12.54 -12.77
C MET A 7 -8.41 12.25 -12.24
N ALA A 8 -7.64 13.31 -11.96
CA ALA A 8 -6.30 13.18 -11.39
C ALA A 8 -6.33 12.57 -9.98
N THR A 9 -7.27 12.97 -9.13
CA THR A 9 -7.45 12.38 -7.80
C THR A 9 -7.89 10.93 -7.89
N LYS A 10 -8.83 10.59 -8.78
CA LYS A 10 -9.35 9.23 -8.95
C LYS A 10 -8.27 8.29 -9.48
N LEU A 11 -7.55 8.67 -10.55
CA LEU A 11 -6.40 7.90 -11.06
C LEU A 11 -5.26 7.82 -10.04
N GLY A 12 -4.97 8.93 -9.34
CA GLY A 12 -3.94 8.95 -8.31
C GLY A 12 -4.25 7.95 -7.19
N MET A 13 -5.49 7.98 -6.69
CA MET A 13 -5.93 7.10 -5.62
C MET A 13 -6.08 5.64 -6.04
N GLU A 14 -6.56 5.35 -7.25
CA GLU A 14 -6.82 3.98 -7.73
C GLU A 14 -5.61 3.30 -8.36
N LEU A 15 -4.66 4.05 -8.93
CA LEU A 15 -3.53 3.49 -9.68
C LEU A 15 -2.19 3.88 -9.08
N LEU A 16 -1.95 5.18 -8.87
CA LEU A 16 -0.62 5.67 -8.47
C LEU A 16 -0.27 5.23 -7.04
N VAL A 17 -1.19 5.42 -6.10
CA VAL A 17 -1.02 5.03 -4.69
C VAL A 17 -0.76 3.52 -4.54
N PRO A 18 -1.60 2.61 -5.09
CA PRO A 18 -1.34 1.18 -4.98
C PRO A 18 -0.06 0.75 -5.73
N ALA A 19 0.30 1.39 -6.85
CA ALA A 19 1.56 1.12 -7.53
C ALA A 19 2.78 1.46 -6.65
N VAL A 20 2.75 2.60 -5.94
CA VAL A 20 3.81 2.99 -5.02
C VAL A 20 3.86 2.06 -3.80
N ILE A 21 2.72 1.65 -3.26
CA ILE A 21 2.67 0.70 -2.13
C ILE A 21 3.28 -0.65 -2.53
N LEU A 22 2.97 -1.16 -3.72
CA LEU A 22 3.58 -2.38 -4.24
C LEU A 22 5.10 -2.25 -4.40
N PHE A 23 5.57 -1.09 -4.88
CA PHE A 23 7.00 -0.81 -4.98
C PHE A 23 7.69 -0.79 -3.60
N LEU A 24 7.04 -0.22 -2.58
CA LEU A 24 7.53 -0.26 -1.21
C LEU A 24 7.60 -1.70 -0.66
N MET A 25 6.57 -2.52 -0.89
CA MET A 25 6.59 -3.94 -0.49
C MET A 25 7.73 -4.71 -1.15
N PHE A 26 8.05 -4.42 -2.41
CA PHE A 26 9.19 -5.03 -3.10
C PHE A 26 10.53 -4.64 -2.47
N ILE A 27 10.72 -3.36 -2.12
CA ILE A 27 11.94 -2.90 -1.44
C ILE A 27 12.09 -3.57 -0.07
N ILE A 28 11.01 -3.65 0.70
CA ILE A 28 11.01 -4.26 2.03
C ILE A 28 11.39 -5.74 1.94
N TRP A 29 10.90 -6.43 0.91
CA TRP A 29 11.26 -7.82 0.65
C TRP A 29 12.77 -7.96 0.35
N ASP A 30 13.32 -7.10 -0.50
CA ASP A 30 14.77 -7.08 -0.78
C ASP A 30 15.59 -6.74 0.48
N LEU A 31 15.12 -5.77 1.27
CA LEU A 31 15.74 -5.36 2.53
C LEU A 31 15.73 -6.47 3.57
N ALA A 32 14.61 -7.18 3.74
CA ALA A 32 14.50 -8.30 4.68
C ALA A 32 15.51 -9.42 4.33
N LYS A 33 15.69 -9.70 3.02
CA LYS A 33 16.71 -10.64 2.53
C LYS A 33 18.13 -10.14 2.78
N LYS A 34 18.43 -8.88 2.43
CA LYS A 34 19.76 -8.28 2.60
C LYS A 34 20.15 -8.11 4.07
N SER A 35 19.19 -7.78 4.94
CA SER A 35 19.42 -7.55 6.36
C SER A 35 19.68 -8.83 7.15
N LYS A 36 19.61 -10.03 6.53
CA LYS A 36 19.62 -11.33 7.21
C LYS A 36 18.65 -11.35 8.39
N ALA A 37 17.52 -10.64 8.25
CA ALA A 37 16.46 -10.68 9.24
C ALA A 37 16.00 -12.14 9.28
N GLY A 38 16.39 -12.87 10.34
CA GLY A 38 16.04 -14.28 10.46
C GLY A 38 14.52 -14.49 10.39
N LYS A 39 14.02 -15.72 10.53
CA LYS A 39 12.58 -16.02 10.41
C LYS A 39 11.70 -15.07 11.26
N VAL A 40 12.15 -14.73 12.46
CA VAL A 40 11.47 -13.79 13.38
C VAL A 40 11.54 -12.35 12.86
N GLY A 41 12.69 -11.91 12.36
CA GLY A 41 12.89 -10.55 11.85
C GLY A 41 12.10 -10.28 10.57
N THR A 42 12.08 -11.24 9.63
CA THR A 42 11.25 -11.12 8.42
C THR A 42 9.77 -11.07 8.79
N PHE A 43 9.32 -11.88 9.75
CA PHE A 43 7.93 -11.86 10.23
C PHE A 43 7.55 -10.55 10.91
N ALA A 44 8.43 -10.01 11.76
CA ALA A 44 8.22 -8.72 12.41
C ALA A 44 8.20 -7.56 11.40
N MET A 45 9.10 -7.56 10.41
CA MET A 45 9.11 -6.59 9.32
C MET A 45 7.82 -6.68 8.49
N PHE A 46 7.40 -7.90 8.14
CA PHE A 46 6.15 -8.09 7.40
C PHE A 46 4.95 -7.56 8.21
N LEU A 47 4.83 -7.89 9.50
CA LEU A 47 3.73 -7.39 10.32
C LEU A 47 3.76 -5.88 10.47
N ALA A 48 4.89 -5.28 10.85
CA ALA A 48 5.00 -3.85 11.08
C ALA A 48 4.72 -3.03 9.81
N LEU A 49 5.20 -3.49 8.65
CA LEU A 49 5.08 -2.76 7.40
C LEU A 49 3.75 -3.03 6.68
N SER A 50 3.19 -4.24 6.81
CA SER A 50 1.88 -4.55 6.21
C SER A 50 0.74 -3.78 6.87
N VAL A 51 0.82 -3.45 8.17
CA VAL A 51 -0.24 -2.71 8.88
C VAL A 51 -0.64 -1.41 8.19
N GLY A 52 0.33 -0.65 7.67
CA GLY A 52 0.05 0.61 6.96
C GLY A 52 -0.74 0.42 5.66
N PHE A 53 -0.33 -0.55 4.84
CA PHE A 53 -1.02 -0.90 3.60
C PHE A 53 -2.39 -1.55 3.86
N ILE A 54 -2.49 -2.41 4.87
CA ILE A 54 -3.75 -3.06 5.26
C ILE A 54 -4.79 -2.00 5.65
N GLY A 55 -4.40 -0.97 6.41
CA GLY A 55 -5.30 0.15 6.73
C GLY A 55 -5.81 0.90 5.50
N TYR A 56 -4.94 1.11 4.50
CA TYR A 56 -5.34 1.69 3.21
C TYR A 56 -6.33 0.79 2.45
N VAL A 57 -6.09 -0.52 2.39
CA VAL A 57 -7.01 -1.48 1.75
C VAL A 57 -8.37 -1.49 2.45
N ILE A 58 -8.39 -1.53 3.78
CA ILE A 58 -9.63 -1.46 4.56
C ILE A 58 -10.39 -0.18 4.22
N LYS A 59 -9.72 0.98 4.19
CA LYS A 59 -10.34 2.25 3.79
C LYS A 59 -10.96 2.16 2.39
N VAL A 60 -10.23 1.64 1.40
CA VAL A 60 -10.73 1.50 0.02
C VAL A 60 -11.94 0.58 -0.05
N VAL A 61 -11.90 -0.56 0.65
CA VAL A 61 -13.02 -1.50 0.72
C VAL A 61 -14.24 -0.86 1.39
N LEU A 62 -14.04 -0.13 2.49
CA LEU A 62 -15.12 0.59 3.17
C LEU A 62 -15.69 1.70 2.28
N GLN A 63 -14.84 2.42 1.54
CA GLN A 63 -15.29 3.42 0.58
C GLN A 63 -16.15 2.77 -0.52
N TRP A 64 -15.75 1.62 -1.06
CA TRP A 64 -16.55 0.86 -2.03
C TRP A 64 -17.88 0.35 -1.45
N GLN A 65 -17.94 0.05 -0.15
CA GLN A 65 -19.19 -0.32 0.53
C GLN A 65 -20.10 0.88 0.79
N MET A 66 -19.55 2.06 1.07
CA MET A 66 -20.30 3.29 1.36
C MET A 66 -20.69 4.09 0.11
N GLU A 67 -19.95 3.96 -0.99
CA GLU A 67 -20.29 4.53 -2.30
C GLU A 67 -21.35 3.71 -3.06
N LYS A 68 -21.68 2.50 -2.57
CA LYS A 68 -22.84 1.72 -3.03
C LYS A 68 -24.12 2.19 -2.36
#